data_AF-A0A8T6D3W1-F1
#
_entry.id   AF-A0A8T6D3W1-F1
#
_cell.length_a   1.000
_cell.length_b   1.000
_cell.length_c   1.000
_cell.angle_alpha   90.00
_cell.angle_beta   90.00
_cell.angle_gamma   90.00
#
_symmetry.space_group_name_H-M   'P 1'
#
loop_
_entity.id
_entity.type
_entity.pdbx_description
1 polymer ?
#
loop_
_entity_poly.entity_id
_entity_poly.type
_entity_poly.pdbx_seq_one_letter_code
_entity_poly.pdbx_strand_id
1 'polypeptide(L)'
;MLRVQDERREREAGAAAQVGMDELVRLTAQEMLAVALEAERRAYLERHAAALEADGHRLVLGNGYHLAREIGTAARRCGRRGSTTGARGRASSRRCCRRTCAARPR
;
A
#
# COMPACT_ATOMS: atom_id res chain seq x y z
N MET A 1 -31.27 -18.59 19.74
CA MET A 1 -30.07 -18.63 18.85
C MET A 1 -29.20 -17.37 18.90
N LEU A 2 -29.61 -16.24 19.50
CA LEU A 2 -28.76 -15.04 19.60
C LEU A 2 -27.63 -15.13 20.66
N ARG A 3 -27.82 -15.84 21.78
CA ARG A 3 -26.78 -15.93 22.84
C ARG A 3 -25.47 -16.57 22.39
N VAL A 4 -25.53 -17.51 21.46
CA VAL A 4 -24.33 -18.16 20.90
C VAL A 4 -23.53 -17.18 20.04
N GLN A 5 -24.19 -16.16 19.46
CA GLN A 5 -23.51 -15.11 18.68
C GLN A 5 -22.83 -14.11 19.63
N ASP A 6 -23.47 -13.76 20.74
CA ASP A 6 -22.90 -12.84 21.74
C ASP A 6 -21.69 -13.47 22.46
N GLU A 7 -21.79 -14.72 22.90
CA GLU A 7 -20.66 -15.43 23.52
C GLU A 7 -19.46 -15.62 22.57
N ARG A 8 -19.73 -15.74 21.26
CA ARG A 8 -18.67 -15.78 20.24
C ARG A 8 -18.01 -14.42 20.05
N ARG A 9 -18.79 -13.34 20.01
CA ARG A 9 -18.29 -11.96 19.92
C ARG A 9 -17.44 -11.57 21.12
N GLU A 10 -17.84 -11.99 22.32
CA GLU A 10 -17.09 -11.73 23.56
C GLU A 10 -15.75 -12.50 23.60
N ARG A 11 -15.72 -13.74 23.10
CA ARG A 11 -14.47 -14.52 22.95
C ARG A 11 -13.55 -13.94 21.88
N GLU A 12 -14.09 -13.51 20.75
CA GLU A 12 -13.35 -12.82 19.69
C GLU A 12 -12.82 -11.46 20.17
N ALA A 13 -13.58 -10.74 21.00
CA ALA A 13 -13.14 -9.50 21.65
C ALA A 13 -12.04 -9.74 22.70
N GLY A 14 -12.13 -10.82 23.48
CA GLY A 14 -11.08 -11.24 24.41
C GLY A 14 -9.79 -11.67 23.70
N ALA A 15 -9.91 -12.33 22.55
CA ALA A 15 -8.77 -12.67 21.68
C ALA A 15 -8.16 -11.42 21.01
N ALA A 16 -8.99 -10.44 20.62
CA ALA A 16 -8.54 -9.14 20.11
C ALA A 16 -7.92 -8.26 21.21
N ALA A 17 -8.31 -8.44 22.48
CA ALA A 17 -7.71 -7.77 23.63
C ALA A 17 -6.31 -8.32 23.99
N GLN A 18 -5.96 -9.52 23.50
CA GLN A 18 -4.66 -10.15 23.69
C GLN A 18 -3.65 -9.80 22.58
N VAL A 19 -3.84 -8.69 21.87
CA VAL A 19 -2.84 -8.20 20.90
C VAL A 19 -1.70 -7.57 21.69
N GLY A 20 -0.51 -8.18 21.63
CA GLY A 20 0.69 -7.63 22.26
C GLY A 20 1.02 -6.24 21.72
N MET A 21 1.53 -5.34 22.57
CA MET A 21 1.87 -3.97 22.19
C MET A 21 2.76 -3.90 20.94
N ASP A 22 3.70 -4.84 20.78
CA ASP A 22 4.57 -4.92 19.59
C ASP A 22 3.80 -5.14 18.29
N GLU A 23 2.70 -5.90 18.32
CA GLU A 23 1.86 -6.13 17.13
C GLU A 23 1.08 -4.86 16.78
N LEU A 24 0.53 -4.18 17.80
CA LEU A 24 -0.17 -2.92 17.59
C LEU A 24 0.77 -1.84 17.04
N VAL A 25 1.98 -1.73 17.59
CA VAL A 25 3.00 -0.81 17.09
C VAL A 25 3.38 -1.14 15.65
N ARG A 26 3.50 -2.42 15.29
CA ARG A 26 3.79 -2.82 13.91
C ARG A 26 2.66 -2.49 12.93
N LEU A 27 1.40 -2.69 13.33
CA LEU A 27 0.25 -2.36 12.50
C LEU A 27 0.14 -0.85 12.30
N THR A 28 0.18 -0.09 13.39
CA THR A 28 0.09 1.37 13.34
C THR A 28 1.27 1.99 12.58
N ALA A 29 2.50 1.48 12.73
CA ALA A 29 3.63 1.93 11.95
C ALA A 29 3.45 1.68 10.44
N GLN A 30 2.84 0.55 10.04
CA GLN A 30 2.52 0.28 8.65
C GLN A 30 1.48 1.27 8.10
N GLU A 31 0.45 1.57 8.88
CA GLU A 31 -0.60 2.53 8.52
C GLU A 31 -0.07 3.96 8.45
N MET A 32 0.72 4.40 9.43
CA MET A 32 1.34 5.73 9.45
C MET A 32 2.22 5.94 8.23
N LEU A 33 3.05 4.94 7.91
CA LEU A 33 3.86 5.01 6.71
C LEU A 33 2.95 5.04 5.46
N ALA A 34 1.74 4.43 5.49
CA ALA A 34 0.78 4.32 4.36
C ALA A 34 0.36 5.70 3.95
N VAL A 35 -0.18 6.40 4.93
CA VAL A 35 -0.59 7.79 4.83
C VAL A 35 0.57 8.69 4.41
N ALA A 36 1.76 8.52 5.03
CA ALA A 36 2.91 9.36 4.72
C ALA A 36 3.36 9.25 3.25
N LEU A 37 3.57 8.03 2.73
CA LEU A 37 3.99 7.84 1.33
C LEU A 37 2.92 8.29 0.33
N GLU A 38 1.64 8.12 0.65
CA GLU A 38 0.57 8.60 -0.22
C GLU A 38 0.51 10.14 -0.26
N ALA A 39 0.71 10.80 0.89
CA ALA A 39 0.83 12.24 0.97
C ALA A 39 2.04 12.75 0.17
N GLU A 40 3.21 12.10 0.31
CA GLU A 40 4.40 12.43 -0.47
C GLU A 40 4.19 12.25 -1.98
N ARG A 41 3.59 11.12 -2.39
CA ARG A 41 3.28 10.86 -3.80
C ARG A 41 2.36 11.93 -4.36
N ARG A 42 1.30 12.30 -3.63
CA ARG A 42 0.38 13.36 -4.03
C ARG A 42 1.10 14.68 -4.20
N ALA A 43 1.88 15.09 -3.20
CA ALA A 43 2.66 16.33 -3.27
C ALA A 43 3.65 16.32 -4.44
N TYR A 44 4.27 15.17 -4.76
CA TYR A 44 5.14 15.04 -5.91
C TYR A 44 4.39 15.20 -7.25
N LEU A 45 3.22 14.57 -7.39
CA LEU A 45 2.40 14.69 -8.59
C LEU A 45 1.87 16.11 -8.79
N GLU A 46 1.48 16.78 -7.71
CA GLU A 46 1.04 18.19 -7.72
C GLU A 46 2.17 19.11 -8.17
N ARG A 47 3.38 18.96 -7.59
CA ARG A 47 4.57 19.74 -7.98
C ARG A 47 4.93 19.58 -9.46
N HIS A 48 4.65 18.41 -10.05
CA HIS A 48 4.95 18.12 -11.46
C HIS A 48 3.72 18.18 -12.37
N ALA A 49 2.59 18.74 -11.91
CA ALA A 49 1.37 18.81 -12.70
C ALA A 49 1.52 19.68 -13.96
N ALA A 50 2.36 20.73 -13.90
CA ALA A 50 2.66 21.63 -15.01
C ALA A 50 3.75 21.10 -15.96
N ALA A 51 4.43 20.01 -15.60
CA ALA A 51 5.41 19.38 -16.49
C ALA A 51 4.67 18.59 -17.57
N LEU A 52 4.49 19.21 -18.73
CA LEU A 52 3.86 18.62 -19.91
C LEU A 52 4.91 18.37 -21.00
N GLU A 53 4.75 17.28 -21.74
CA GLU A 53 5.45 17.03 -23.00
C GLU A 53 4.92 17.94 -24.11
N ALA A 54 5.62 17.98 -25.26
CA ALA A 54 5.24 18.79 -26.42
C ALA A 54 3.78 18.55 -26.89
N ASP A 55 3.27 17.34 -26.71
CA ASP A 55 1.91 16.95 -27.09
C ASP A 55 0.85 17.27 -26.01
N GLY A 56 1.18 18.06 -24.98
CA GLY A 56 0.25 18.48 -23.92
C GLY A 56 0.02 17.44 -22.82
N HIS A 57 0.89 16.46 -22.73
CA HIS A 57 0.75 15.27 -21.91
C HIS A 57 1.60 15.33 -20.64
N ARG A 58 1.04 15.05 -19.45
CA ARG A 58 1.82 15.07 -18.18
C ARG A 58 3.02 14.13 -18.21
N LEU A 59 4.21 14.65 -17.94
CA LEU A 59 5.47 13.91 -17.89
C LEU A 59 5.52 12.89 -16.75
N VAL A 60 4.95 13.27 -15.61
CA VAL A 60 4.95 12.47 -14.38
C VAL A 60 3.54 11.97 -14.09
N LEU A 61 3.40 10.65 -13.98
CA LEU A 61 2.14 10.00 -13.66
C LEU A 61 2.34 8.98 -12.53
N GLY A 62 1.25 8.72 -11.81
CA GLY A 62 1.22 7.71 -10.78
C GLY A 62 1.02 6.32 -11.35
N ASN A 63 2.04 5.46 -11.33
CA ASN A 63 2.07 4.16 -12.01
C ASN A 63 1.47 3.00 -11.19
N GLY A 64 0.59 3.31 -10.24
CA GLY A 64 -0.01 2.34 -9.32
C GLY A 64 0.87 2.00 -8.12
N TYR A 65 0.76 0.75 -7.65
CA TYR A 65 1.42 0.25 -6.45
C TYR A 65 2.26 -1.00 -6.74
N HIS A 66 3.44 -1.06 -6.13
CA HIS A 66 4.32 -2.23 -6.10
C HIS A 66 3.74 -3.39 -5.29
N LEU A 67 4.50 -4.48 -5.16
CA LEU A 67 4.22 -5.55 -4.21
C LEU A 67 4.62 -5.14 -2.79
N ALA A 68 4.14 -5.92 -1.80
CA ALA A 68 4.58 -5.75 -0.43
C ALA A 68 6.07 -6.09 -0.30
N ARG A 69 6.83 -5.19 0.31
CA ARG A 69 8.26 -5.29 0.63
C ARG A 69 8.45 -5.21 2.13
N GLU A 70 9.37 -6.00 2.65
CA GLU A 70 9.70 -5.95 4.06
C GLU A 70 10.67 -4.80 4.36
N ILE A 71 10.29 -3.92 5.28
CA ILE A 71 11.03 -2.73 5.69
C ILE A 71 11.55 -2.97 7.11
N GLY A 72 12.86 -2.80 7.30
CA GLY A 72 13.45 -2.79 8.64
C GLY A 72 13.12 -1.49 9.35
N THR A 73 12.34 -1.55 10.42
CA THR A 73 12.11 -0.43 11.34
C THR A 73 12.58 -0.83 12.73
N ALA A 74 12.77 0.13 13.64
CA ALA A 74 13.20 -0.14 15.01
C ALA A 74 12.28 -1.16 15.74
N ALA A 75 11.01 -1.23 15.34
CA ALA A 75 9.99 -2.14 15.88
C ALA A 75 9.94 -3.52 15.18
N ARG A 76 11.07 -4.04 14.67
CA ARG A 76 11.20 -5.20 13.77
C ARG A 76 10.71 -4.94 12.32
N ARG A 77 10.89 -5.96 11.48
CA ARG A 77 10.62 -5.98 10.03
C ARG A 77 9.12 -5.98 9.75
N CYS A 78 8.63 -5.04 8.95
CA CYS A 78 7.21 -4.92 8.58
C CYS A 78 7.02 -4.98 7.05
N GLY A 79 6.08 -5.81 6.58
CA GLY A 79 5.74 -5.95 5.16
C GLY A 79 4.88 -4.78 4.68
N ARG A 80 5.20 -4.18 3.52
CA ARG A 80 4.52 -2.98 3.03
C ARG A 80 4.49 -2.84 1.52
N ARG A 81 3.33 -2.51 0.96
CA ARG A 81 3.18 -2.16 -0.46
C ARG A 81 3.68 -0.73 -0.76
N GLY A 82 4.59 -0.57 -1.72
CA GLY A 82 5.05 0.76 -2.17
C GLY A 82 4.18 1.35 -3.29
N SER A 83 4.13 2.67 -3.45
CA SER A 83 3.53 3.32 -4.63
C SER A 83 4.61 3.72 -5.64
N THR A 84 4.36 3.56 -6.94
CA THR A 84 5.30 3.98 -7.99
C THR A 84 4.95 5.34 -8.56
N THR A 85 5.99 6.10 -8.84
CA THR A 85 5.93 7.24 -9.76
C THR A 85 6.89 6.96 -10.90
N GLY A 86 6.47 7.18 -12.14
CA GLY A 86 7.34 7.04 -13.30
C GLY A 86 7.29 8.27 -14.19
N ALA A 87 8.43 8.60 -14.78
CA ALA A 87 8.51 9.56 -15.87
C ALA A 87 8.26 8.83 -17.20
N ARG A 88 7.53 9.47 -18.12
CA ARG A 88 7.44 8.95 -19.49
C ARG A 88 8.82 9.07 -20.16
N GLY A 89 9.36 7.92 -20.56
CA GLY A 89 10.63 7.77 -21.28
C GLY A 89 10.50 6.66 -22.33
N ARG A 90 11.14 6.85 -23.48
CA ARG A 90 10.95 6.08 -24.72
C ARG A 90 11.06 4.54 -24.51
N ALA A 91 10.23 3.83 -25.28
CA ALA A 91 10.12 2.37 -25.44
C ALA A 91 9.42 1.59 -24.32
N SER A 92 8.12 1.35 -24.56
CA SER A 92 7.35 0.31 -23.88
C SER A 92 7.97 -1.06 -24.16
N SER A 93 8.58 -1.70 -23.17
CA SER A 93 8.56 -3.16 -23.16
C SER A 93 7.25 -3.58 -22.50
N ARG A 94 6.32 -4.05 -23.34
CA ARG A 94 5.01 -4.62 -22.98
C ARG A 94 5.17 -5.93 -22.18
N ARG A 95 5.91 -5.90 -21.06
CA ARG A 95 6.28 -7.10 -20.30
C ARG A 95 5.76 -7.11 -18.86
N CYS A 96 4.89 -6.16 -18.48
CA CYS A 96 4.39 -6.07 -17.09
C CYS A 96 2.97 -6.62 -16.88
N CYS A 97 2.12 -6.77 -17.89
CA CYS A 97 0.69 -7.06 -17.68
C CYS A 97 0.27 -8.55 -17.69
N ARG A 98 1.15 -9.53 -17.96
CA ARG A 98 0.74 -10.96 -18.01
C ARG A 98 1.13 -11.85 -16.83
N ARG A 99 2.02 -11.43 -15.91
CA ARG A 99 2.50 -12.35 -14.85
C ARG A 99 1.78 -12.26 -13.51
N THR A 100 0.99 -11.22 -13.25
CA THR A 100 0.28 -11.04 -11.96
C THR A 100 -1.23 -11.24 -12.04
N CYS A 101 -1.82 -11.40 -13.23
CA CYS A 101 -3.26 -11.66 -13.37
C CYS A 101 -3.63 -13.15 -13.17
N ALA A 102 -2.66 -14.07 -13.09
CA ALA A 102 -2.90 -15.52 -13.04
C ALA A 102 -3.13 -16.09 -11.62
N ALA A 103 -3.21 -15.25 -10.57
CA ALA A 103 -3.30 -15.71 -9.19
C ALA A 103 -4.55 -15.18 -8.45
N ARG A 104 -5.72 -15.14 -9.13
CA ARG A 104 -7.02 -14.96 -8.47
C ARG A 104 -7.79 -16.29 -8.49
N PRO A 105 -7.96 -17.00 -7.36
CA PRO A 105 -9.03 -17.99 -7.26
C PRO A 105 -10.39 -17.27 -7.25
N ARG A 106 -11.41 -17.92 -7.82
CA ARG A 106 -12.81 -17.46 -7.83
C ARG A 106 -13.43 -17.55 -6.45
#